data_AF-A0A0H5QW33-F1
#
_entry.id   AF-A0A0H5QW33-F1
#
_cell.length_a   1.000
_cell.length_b   1.000
_cell.length_c   1.000
_cell.angle_alpha   90.00
_cell.angle_beta   90.00
_cell.angle_gamma   90.00
#
_symmetry.space_group_name_H-M   'P 1'
#
loop_
_entity.id
_entity.type
_entity.pdbx_description
1 polymer ?
#
loop_
_entity_poly.entity_id
_entity_poly.type
_entity_poly.pdbx_seq_one_letter_code
_entity_poly.pdbx_strand_id
1 'polypeptide(L)'
;MEVLLTNEIAEAFPEITAFGSVGSTIATLKLIKPGKNADGYWTNRDLVEQTKLALIVFRVLHPNSKPVFAFDNSQNHRAMPPDGLVASRLNLSDGGKNVAHVRSGWYVSGGERVTQDMQFTSEFGYAINGLVQKGIRQILTESPLLG
;
A
#
# COMPACT_ATOMS: atom_id res chain seq x y z
N MET A 1 12.81 -18.62 -4.28
CA MET A 1 11.76 -19.65 -4.34
C MET A 1 11.13 -19.57 -5.72
N GLU A 2 10.68 -20.69 -6.26
CA GLU A 2 9.98 -20.72 -7.52
C GLU A 2 8.89 -21.78 -7.51
N VAL A 3 7.90 -21.61 -8.37
CA VAL A 3 6.78 -22.54 -8.52
C VAL A 3 6.32 -22.58 -9.97
N LEU A 4 5.96 -23.75 -10.47
CA LEU A 4 5.23 -23.89 -11.73
C LEU A 4 3.78 -23.47 -11.49
N LEU A 5 3.30 -22.45 -12.21
CA LEU A 5 1.93 -22.00 -12.09
C LEU A 5 0.99 -22.99 -12.80
N THR A 6 0.28 -23.81 -12.04
CA THR A 6 -0.78 -24.69 -12.54
C THR A 6 -2.15 -24.02 -12.44
N ASN A 7 -3.19 -24.63 -13.03
CA ASN A 7 -4.56 -24.13 -12.88
C ASN A 7 -5.00 -24.15 -11.42
N GLU A 8 -4.67 -25.20 -10.68
CA GLU A 8 -5.02 -25.36 -9.26
C GLU A 8 -4.40 -24.25 -8.41
N ILE A 9 -3.15 -23.88 -8.69
CA ILE A 9 -2.47 -22.78 -8.00
C ILE A 9 -3.08 -21.43 -8.39
N ALA A 10 -3.41 -21.22 -9.67
CA ALA A 10 -4.04 -19.99 -10.14
C ALA A 10 -5.45 -19.80 -9.53
N GLU A 11 -6.19 -20.89 -9.32
CA GLU A 11 -7.50 -20.86 -8.64
C GLU A 11 -7.36 -20.60 -7.14
N ALA A 12 -6.40 -21.25 -6.47
CA ALA A 12 -6.19 -21.09 -5.03
C ALA A 12 -5.55 -19.75 -4.65
N PHE A 13 -4.72 -19.19 -5.52
CA PHE A 13 -3.97 -17.95 -5.32
C PHE A 13 -4.07 -17.04 -6.55
N PRO A 14 -5.26 -16.50 -6.86
CA PRO A 14 -5.51 -15.74 -8.09
C PRO A 14 -4.57 -14.53 -8.24
N GLU A 15 -4.08 -13.95 -7.15
CA GLU A 15 -3.11 -12.86 -7.16
C GLU A 15 -1.76 -13.23 -7.81
N ILE A 16 -1.40 -14.52 -7.87
CA ILE A 16 -0.16 -14.98 -8.49
C ILE A 16 -0.15 -14.75 -10.01
N THR A 17 -1.33 -14.67 -10.63
CA THR A 17 -1.49 -14.44 -12.08
C THR A 17 -1.04 -13.04 -12.51
N ALA A 18 -0.90 -12.10 -11.58
CA ALA A 18 -0.27 -10.81 -11.83
C ALA A 18 1.24 -10.92 -12.15
N PHE A 19 1.85 -12.07 -11.87
CA PHE A 19 3.30 -12.31 -12.00
C PHE A 19 3.66 -13.37 -13.05
N GLY A 20 2.67 -14.01 -13.69
CA GLY A 20 2.89 -15.01 -14.72
C GLY A 20 1.59 -15.67 -15.18
N SER A 21 1.71 -16.53 -16.18
CA SER A 21 0.58 -17.25 -16.78
C SER A 21 0.64 -18.75 -16.42
N VAL A 22 -0.50 -19.43 -16.46
CA VAL A 22 -0.54 -20.89 -16.29
C VAL A 22 0.43 -21.56 -17.28
N GLY A 23 1.22 -22.50 -16.77
CA GLY A 23 2.28 -23.19 -17.50
C GLY A 23 3.66 -22.51 -17.39
N SER A 24 3.76 -21.31 -16.81
CA SER A 24 5.05 -20.64 -16.57
C SER A 24 5.61 -20.93 -15.18
N THR A 25 6.94 -20.91 -15.05
CA THR A 25 7.62 -20.91 -13.76
C THR A 25 7.73 -19.47 -13.25
N ILE A 26 7.21 -19.23 -12.04
CA ILE A 26 7.28 -17.94 -11.36
C ILE A 26 8.36 -18.01 -10.29
N ALA A 27 9.36 -17.13 -10.37
CA ALA A 27 10.48 -17.08 -9.44
C ALA A 27 10.51 -15.75 -8.67
N THR A 28 10.84 -15.80 -7.37
CA THR A 28 10.92 -14.62 -6.50
C THR A 28 12.21 -13.82 -6.68
N LEU A 29 13.21 -14.38 -7.35
CA LEU A 29 14.49 -13.72 -7.62
C LEU A 29 14.32 -12.77 -8.81
N LYS A 30 14.64 -11.49 -8.61
CA LYS A 30 14.70 -10.48 -9.67
C LYS A 30 16.15 -10.06 -9.87
N LEU A 31 16.70 -10.36 -11.04
CA LEU A 31 18.01 -9.83 -11.46
C LEU A 31 17.78 -8.47 -12.12
N ILE A 32 18.61 -7.49 -11.76
CA ILE A 32 18.59 -6.16 -12.38
C ILE A 32 19.98 -5.80 -12.88
N LYS A 33 20.06 -5.04 -13.97
CA LYS A 33 21.24 -4.34 -14.44
C LYS A 33 21.08 -2.86 -14.08
N PRO A 34 21.72 -2.39 -12.98
CA PRO A 34 21.50 -1.03 -12.52
C PRO A 34 22.03 0.01 -13.51
N GLY A 35 21.29 1.11 -13.66
CA GLY A 35 21.74 2.30 -14.39
C GLY A 35 20.63 3.00 -15.15
N LYS A 36 20.80 4.31 -15.36
CA LYS A 36 19.83 5.15 -16.09
C LYS A 36 19.56 4.67 -17.53
N ASN A 37 20.55 4.03 -18.14
CA ASN A 37 20.48 3.47 -19.50
C ASN A 37 20.33 1.94 -19.51
N ALA A 38 19.89 1.35 -18.39
CA ALA A 38 19.65 -0.07 -18.22
C ALA A 38 18.28 -0.27 -17.55
N ASP A 39 18.16 -1.12 -16.52
CA ASP A 39 16.89 -1.43 -15.86
C ASP A 39 16.46 -0.37 -14.82
N GLY A 40 17.17 0.76 -14.75
CA GLY A 40 16.99 1.77 -13.71
C GLY A 40 17.69 1.41 -12.40
N TYR A 41 17.21 1.96 -11.29
CA TYR A 41 17.68 1.63 -9.94
C TYR A 41 16.58 0.89 -9.18
N TRP A 42 16.96 0.04 -8.23
CA TRP A 42 16.01 -0.62 -7.34
C TRP A 42 15.30 0.40 -6.45
N THR A 43 13.98 0.41 -6.47
CA THR A 43 13.15 1.36 -5.72
C THR A 43 12.38 0.67 -4.59
N ASN A 44 11.72 1.44 -3.72
CA ASN A 44 10.83 0.89 -2.71
C ASN A 44 9.67 0.10 -3.35
N ARG A 45 9.20 0.54 -4.53
CA ARG A 45 8.14 -0.16 -5.27
C ARG A 45 8.59 -1.57 -5.64
N ASP A 46 9.82 -1.73 -6.12
CA ASP A 46 10.39 -3.05 -6.45
C ASP A 46 10.43 -3.97 -5.22
N LEU A 47 10.83 -3.43 -4.06
CA LEU A 47 10.82 -4.17 -2.80
C LEU A 47 9.41 -4.65 -2.42
N VAL A 48 8.40 -3.77 -2.52
CA VAL A 48 7.01 -4.09 -2.20
C VAL A 48 6.47 -5.16 -3.15
N GLU A 49 6.70 -5.01 -4.46
CA GLU A 49 6.27 -5.98 -5.47
C GLU A 49 6.94 -7.35 -5.27
N GLN A 50 8.26 -7.36 -5.03
CA GLN A 50 8.99 -8.59 -4.76
C GLN A 50 8.54 -9.27 -3.46
N THR A 51 8.27 -8.50 -2.41
CA THR A 51 7.79 -9.05 -1.13
C THR A 51 6.40 -9.66 -1.26
N LYS A 52 5.49 -9.02 -2.02
CA LYS A 52 4.18 -9.59 -2.34
C LYS A 52 4.33 -10.93 -3.08
N LEU A 53 5.17 -10.97 -4.11
CA LEU A 53 5.43 -12.20 -4.84
C LEU A 53 6.02 -13.29 -3.93
N ALA A 54 7.00 -12.94 -3.09
CA ALA A 54 7.62 -13.87 -2.15
C ALA A 54 6.62 -14.44 -1.15
N LEU A 55 5.69 -13.63 -0.64
CA LEU A 55 4.62 -14.07 0.25
C LEU A 55 3.68 -15.07 -0.43
N ILE A 56 3.28 -14.80 -1.68
CA ILE A 56 2.38 -15.69 -2.44
C ILE A 56 3.08 -17.03 -2.71
N VAL A 57 4.30 -17.00 -3.26
CA VAL A 57 5.08 -18.22 -3.54
C VAL A 57 5.37 -19.01 -2.26
N PHE A 58 5.66 -18.34 -1.14
CA PHE A 58 5.86 -19.00 0.15
C PHE A 58 4.59 -19.75 0.61
N ARG A 59 3.41 -19.14 0.48
CA ARG A 59 2.13 -19.76 0.87
C ARG A 59 1.82 -21.00 0.04
N VAL A 60 2.18 -20.99 -1.25
CA VAL A 60 2.04 -22.16 -2.13
C VAL A 60 2.96 -23.29 -1.68
N LEU A 61 4.23 -22.99 -1.40
CA LEU A 61 5.24 -24.00 -1.05
C LEU A 61 5.13 -24.50 0.40
N HIS A 62 4.58 -23.68 1.29
CA HIS A 62 4.54 -23.93 2.74
C HIS A 62 3.17 -23.55 3.34
N PRO A 63 2.07 -24.21 2.95
CA PRO A 63 0.70 -23.81 3.31
C PRO A 63 0.43 -23.80 4.83
N ASN A 64 1.19 -24.58 5.60
CA ASN A 64 1.04 -24.70 7.06
C ASN A 64 2.04 -23.83 7.85
N SER A 65 2.75 -22.92 7.19
CA SER A 65 3.76 -22.06 7.81
C SER A 65 3.42 -20.58 7.71
N LYS A 66 3.97 -19.78 8.64
CA LYS A 66 3.86 -18.32 8.61
C LYS A 66 5.21 -17.73 8.24
N PRO A 67 5.33 -16.94 7.16
CA PRO A 67 6.59 -16.30 6.82
C PRO A 67 6.89 -15.14 7.76
N VAL A 68 8.17 -14.98 8.08
CA VAL A 68 8.71 -13.81 8.79
C VAL A 68 9.72 -13.14 7.87
N PHE A 69 9.49 -11.86 7.54
CA PHE A 69 10.41 -11.05 6.77
C PHE A 69 11.07 -10.02 7.68
N ALA A 70 12.39 -9.94 7.64
CA ALA A 70 13.17 -8.91 8.29
C ALA A 70 13.95 -8.15 7.21
N PHE A 71 13.85 -6.83 7.23
CA PHE A 71 14.55 -5.93 6.31
C PHE A 71 15.52 -5.07 7.12
N ASP A 72 16.69 -4.79 6.56
CA ASP A 72 17.62 -3.81 7.12
C ASP A 72 17.08 -2.40 6.89
N ASN A 73 17.39 -1.43 7.76
CA ASN A 73 16.83 -0.08 7.67
C ASN A 73 17.58 0.82 6.66
N SER A 74 17.69 0.35 5.41
CA SER A 74 18.18 1.17 4.30
C SER A 74 17.28 2.39 4.04
N GLN A 75 17.83 3.51 3.52
CA GLN A 75 17.06 4.75 3.30
C GLN A 75 15.86 4.58 2.33
N ASN A 76 15.79 3.46 1.60
CA ASN A 76 14.68 3.08 0.74
C ASN A 76 13.38 2.74 1.52
N HIS A 77 13.39 2.63 2.85
CA HIS A 77 12.21 2.29 3.67
C HIS A 77 11.37 3.48 4.14
N ARG A 78 11.76 4.73 3.87
CA ARG A 78 10.95 5.92 4.24
C ARG A 78 9.85 6.27 3.24
N ALA A 79 9.70 5.50 2.18
CA ALA A 79 8.66 5.72 1.19
C ALA A 79 7.29 5.40 1.81
N MET A 80 6.46 6.42 1.95
CA MET A 80 5.06 6.28 2.33
C MET A 80 4.20 6.10 1.07
N PRO A 81 3.11 5.32 1.13
CA PRO A 81 2.20 5.20 0.00
C PRO A 81 1.68 6.59 -0.45
N PRO A 82 1.33 6.77 -1.74
CA PRO A 82 0.87 8.05 -2.26
C PRO A 82 -0.31 8.65 -1.49
N ASP A 83 -1.23 7.79 -1.07
CA ASP A 83 -2.45 8.07 -0.30
C ASP A 83 -2.28 7.79 1.21
N GLY A 84 -1.04 7.60 1.68
CA GLY A 84 -0.75 7.40 3.09
C GLY A 84 -1.06 8.63 3.93
N LEU A 85 -1.50 8.41 5.17
CA LEU A 85 -1.73 9.48 6.14
C LEU A 85 -0.39 10.09 6.57
N VAL A 86 -0.03 11.21 5.94
CA VAL A 86 1.21 11.96 6.23
C VAL A 86 0.81 13.37 6.62
N ALA A 87 0.96 13.72 7.90
CA ALA A 87 0.49 15.00 8.44
C ALA A 87 1.09 16.20 7.69
N SER A 88 2.35 16.13 7.25
CA SER A 88 2.99 17.20 6.47
C SER A 88 2.44 17.39 5.05
N ARG A 89 1.60 16.47 4.56
CA ARG A 89 0.88 16.57 3.27
C ARG A 89 -0.55 17.10 3.43
N LEU A 90 -1.03 17.29 4.66
CA LEU A 90 -2.38 17.78 4.93
C LEU A 90 -2.37 19.28 5.21
N ASN A 91 -3.41 19.96 4.74
CA ASN A 91 -3.66 21.35 5.10
C ASN A 91 -4.25 21.45 6.51
N LEU A 92 -4.15 22.65 7.10
CA LEU A 92 -4.82 22.93 8.37
C LEU A 92 -6.35 22.98 8.20
N SER A 93 -6.82 23.56 7.10
CA SER A 93 -8.23 23.63 6.66
C SER A 93 -8.54 22.57 5.62
N ASP A 94 -9.83 22.32 5.37
CA ASP A 94 -10.28 21.36 4.36
C ASP A 94 -9.96 21.83 2.95
N GLY A 95 -9.68 20.86 2.07
CA GLY A 95 -9.33 21.08 0.67
C GLY A 95 -8.08 21.93 0.48
N GLY A 96 -8.03 22.61 -0.66
CA GLY A 96 -6.92 23.47 -1.06
C GLY A 96 -6.27 23.03 -2.38
N LYS A 97 -5.44 23.92 -2.95
CA LYS A 97 -4.77 23.65 -4.22
C LYS A 97 -3.72 22.53 -4.04
N ASN A 98 -3.80 21.49 -4.86
CA ASN A 98 -2.87 20.36 -4.90
C ASN A 98 -2.82 19.49 -3.62
N VAL A 99 -3.90 19.45 -2.85
CA VAL A 99 -3.98 18.51 -1.71
C VAL A 99 -4.30 17.12 -2.22
N ALA A 100 -3.42 16.16 -1.96
CA ALA A 100 -3.66 14.76 -2.28
C ALA A 100 -4.69 14.16 -1.32
N HIS A 101 -5.54 13.28 -1.85
CA HIS A 101 -6.46 12.51 -1.03
C HIS A 101 -5.70 11.42 -0.28
N VAL A 102 -5.91 11.35 1.03
CA VAL A 102 -5.38 10.27 1.88
C VAL A 102 -6.49 9.28 2.21
N ARG A 103 -6.13 8.01 2.37
CA ARG A 103 -7.07 6.93 2.70
C ARG A 103 -7.65 7.09 4.11
N SER A 104 -8.83 6.51 4.34
CA SER A 104 -9.44 6.47 5.68
C SER A 104 -8.49 5.83 6.70
N GLY A 105 -8.40 6.47 7.86
CA GLY A 105 -7.70 5.98 9.04
C GLY A 105 -8.66 5.22 9.97
N TRP A 106 -8.19 4.96 11.18
CA TRP A 106 -9.03 4.45 12.26
C TRP A 106 -8.44 4.84 13.62
N TYR A 107 -9.29 4.93 14.62
CA TYR A 107 -8.92 5.10 16.02
C TYR A 107 -9.73 4.14 16.91
N VAL A 108 -9.40 4.08 18.20
CA VAL A 108 -10.16 3.30 19.18
C VAL A 108 -10.94 4.26 20.07
N SER A 109 -12.24 4.01 20.22
CA SER A 109 -13.11 4.74 21.15
C SER A 109 -14.01 3.74 21.88
N GLY A 110 -14.04 3.82 23.21
CA GLY A 110 -14.82 2.86 24.01
C GLY A 110 -14.39 1.40 23.85
N GLY A 111 -13.16 1.13 23.41
CA GLY A 111 -12.68 -0.23 23.12
C GLY A 111 -13.02 -0.74 21.72
N GLU A 112 -13.79 0.01 20.92
CA GLU A 112 -14.14 -0.35 19.56
C GLU A 112 -13.32 0.43 18.54
N ARG A 113 -13.00 -0.23 17.41
CA ARG A 113 -12.30 0.41 16.29
C ARG A 113 -13.31 1.21 15.48
N VAL A 114 -13.10 2.52 15.41
CA VAL A 114 -13.91 3.45 14.62
C VAL A 114 -13.13 3.86 13.37
N THR A 115 -13.74 3.72 12.20
CA THR A 115 -13.18 4.24 10.95
C THR A 115 -13.21 5.76 10.97
N GLN A 116 -12.09 6.38 10.62
CA GLN A 116 -12.00 7.82 10.48
C GLN A 116 -11.86 8.18 9.00
N ASP A 117 -12.96 8.65 8.41
CA ASP A 117 -12.95 9.08 7.03
C ASP A 117 -12.18 10.39 6.89
N MET A 118 -11.24 10.40 5.95
CA MET A 118 -10.36 11.54 5.71
C MET A 118 -10.91 12.48 4.63
N GLN A 119 -12.03 12.13 4.02
CA GLN A 119 -12.64 12.83 2.90
C GLN A 119 -14.14 12.97 3.16
N PHE A 120 -14.78 13.97 2.56
CA PHE A 120 -16.23 14.13 2.56
C PHE A 120 -16.73 14.59 1.19
N THR A 121 -17.98 14.30 0.89
CA THR A 121 -18.61 14.75 -0.36
C THR A 121 -18.92 16.24 -0.30
N SER A 122 -18.55 16.98 -1.35
CA SER A 122 -18.91 18.39 -1.48
C SER A 122 -19.13 18.74 -2.95
N GLU A 123 -20.17 19.53 -3.21
CA GLU A 123 -20.44 20.10 -4.52
C GLU A 123 -19.77 21.48 -4.72
N PHE A 124 -19.12 22.01 -3.67
CA PHE A 124 -18.50 23.34 -3.69
C PHE A 124 -16.99 23.27 -3.98
N GLY A 125 -16.43 24.39 -4.45
CA GLY A 125 -15.10 24.48 -5.08
C GLY A 125 -13.95 23.81 -4.33
N TYR A 126 -13.02 23.25 -5.10
CA TYR A 126 -11.84 22.43 -4.73
C TYR A 126 -12.09 20.91 -4.54
N ALA A 127 -13.31 20.42 -4.76
CA ALA A 127 -13.54 18.97 -4.80
C ALA A 127 -12.84 18.31 -6.00
N ILE A 128 -12.12 17.21 -5.74
CA ILE A 128 -11.58 16.32 -6.78
C ILE A 128 -12.48 15.09 -6.79
N ASN A 129 -13.11 14.80 -7.93
CA ASN A 129 -14.09 13.71 -8.07
C ASN A 129 -15.25 13.79 -7.04
N GLY A 130 -15.70 15.00 -6.70
CA GLY A 130 -16.79 15.22 -5.73
C GLY A 130 -16.41 15.03 -4.27
N LEU A 131 -15.12 14.77 -3.98
CA LEU A 131 -14.60 14.60 -2.63
C LEU A 131 -13.65 15.74 -2.28
N VAL A 132 -13.71 16.16 -1.02
CA VAL A 132 -12.81 17.13 -0.42
C VAL A 132 -12.02 16.44 0.68
N GLN A 133 -10.69 16.58 0.62
CA GLN A 133 -9.80 16.12 1.68
C GLN A 133 -10.00 16.97 2.94
N LYS A 134 -10.27 16.33 4.08
CA LYS A 134 -10.32 17.00 5.39
C LYS A 134 -8.95 17.55 5.77
N GLY A 135 -8.95 18.73 6.37
CA GLY A 135 -7.79 19.35 6.99
C GLY A 135 -7.57 18.85 8.42
N ILE A 136 -6.37 19.09 8.93
CA ILE A 136 -5.93 18.63 10.26
C ILE A 136 -6.91 19.08 11.35
N ARG A 137 -7.46 20.29 11.27
CA ARG A 137 -8.41 20.81 12.26
C ARG A 137 -9.67 19.95 12.35
N GLN A 138 -10.30 19.63 11.22
CA GLN A 138 -11.52 18.82 11.19
C GLN A 138 -11.22 17.39 11.66
N ILE A 139 -10.13 16.79 11.16
CA ILE A 139 -9.70 15.43 11.54
C ILE A 139 -9.52 15.32 13.05
N LEU A 140 -8.84 16.29 13.68
CA LEU A 140 -8.61 16.27 15.13
C LEU A 140 -9.87 16.58 15.94
N THR A 141 -10.81 17.37 15.40
CA THR A 141 -12.09 17.66 16.07
C THR A 141 -13.00 16.43 16.10
N GLU A 142 -12.96 15.63 15.03
CA GLU A 142 -13.73 14.38 14.92
C GLU A 142 -13.10 13.21 15.70
N SER A 143 -11.81 13.33 16.06
CA SER A 143 -11.11 12.29 16.82
C SER A 143 -11.22 12.57 18.32
N PRO A 144 -11.73 11.62 19.12
CA PRO A 144 -11.84 11.77 20.57
C PRO A 144 -10.49 11.70 21.29
N LEU A 145 -9.36 11.62 20.58
CA LEU A 145 -8.02 11.53 21.18
C LEU A 145 -7.58 12.80 21.95
N LEU A 146 -8.40 13.86 21.95
CA LEU A 146 -8.16 15.11 22.65
C LEU A 146 -9.26 15.44 23.69
N GLY A 147 -10.19 14.52 23.98
CA GLY A 147 -11.29 14.68 24.92
C GLY A 147 -11.18 13.77 26.15
#